data_AF-A0A7Y4XHA1-F1
#
_entry.id   AF-A0A7Y4XHA1-F1
#
_cell.length_a   1.000
_cell.length_b   1.000
_cell.length_c   1.000
_cell.angle_alpha   90.00
_cell.angle_beta   90.00
_cell.angle_gamma   90.00
#
_symmetry.space_group_name_H-M   'P 1'
#
loop_
_entity.id
_entity.type
_entity.pdbx_description
1 polymer ?
#
loop_
_entity_poly.entity_id
_entity_poly.type
_entity_poly.pdbx_seq_one_letter_code
_entity_poly.pdbx_strand_id
1 'polypeptide(L)'
;MFSSKSLGCGSGRLSAVSKAIAATFAALALLAPAAQAKTPGKTYCFNGICHRVNTLQEMDSLVGRDLTFKTSFYDDCKRDRFNPCGLTSSGEAFRANDADNAASPIYPNGTVLLLRNPKNGEAAVVRVNNAGPYWGNRKLDVSKGTADKLGFKKRGVAKLEVRVIAAPTKQEAKYKKNRRYEAVPGPIGRFASLEQATGRAMIAMGKAAPSKIQIASADQVSEVSGEAIDANSPAEALKAEARRVYGIGNTAKRVSPATMTAEIAPIHRSRQQYTLE
;
A
#
# COMPACT_ATOMS: atom_id res chain seq x y z
N MET A 1 -44.44 -96.57 -23.96
CA MET A 1 -43.70 -96.84 -25.22
C MET A 1 -42.53 -95.88 -25.28
N PHE A 2 -41.31 -96.42 -25.39
CA PHE A 2 -40.01 -95.77 -25.61
C PHE A 2 -39.50 -94.77 -24.56
N SER A 3 -38.20 -94.67 -24.26
CA SER A 3 -37.06 -95.59 -24.36
C SER A 3 -35.88 -94.83 -23.71
N SER A 4 -35.08 -95.60 -22.99
CA SER A 4 -33.76 -95.34 -22.41
C SER A 4 -32.78 -94.38 -23.11
N LYS A 5 -31.92 -93.76 -22.28
CA LYS A 5 -30.42 -93.72 -22.27
C LYS A 5 -29.93 -92.33 -21.83
N SER A 6 -28.83 -92.12 -21.10
CA SER A 6 -27.96 -92.93 -20.24
C SER A 6 -27.01 -91.97 -19.50
N LEU A 7 -26.58 -92.38 -18.31
CA LEU A 7 -25.37 -92.04 -17.53
C LEU A 7 -24.39 -90.94 -18.00
N GLY A 8 -23.95 -90.14 -17.03
CA GLY A 8 -22.66 -89.45 -17.02
C GLY A 8 -22.29 -89.01 -15.60
N CYS A 9 -21.47 -89.80 -14.91
CA CYS A 9 -20.84 -89.48 -13.63
C CYS A 9 -19.61 -88.61 -13.88
N GLY A 10 -19.42 -87.53 -13.11
CA GLY A 10 -18.26 -86.65 -13.23
C GLY A 10 -18.05 -85.81 -11.97
N SER A 11 -17.20 -86.32 -11.08
CA SER A 11 -16.68 -85.67 -9.89
C SER A 11 -15.85 -84.43 -10.26
N GLY A 12 -16.22 -83.26 -9.70
CA GLY A 12 -15.50 -82.00 -9.88
C GLY A 12 -15.43 -81.22 -8.57
N ARG A 13 -14.20 -80.98 -8.12
CA ARG A 13 -13.82 -80.40 -6.83
C ARG A 13 -14.25 -78.94 -6.65
N LEU A 14 -14.39 -78.56 -5.38
CA LEU A 14 -14.44 -77.19 -4.86
C LEU A 14 -13.37 -76.28 -5.47
N SER A 15 -13.76 -75.06 -5.87
CA SER A 15 -12.90 -73.88 -5.78
C SER A 15 -13.76 -72.63 -5.68
N ALA A 16 -13.56 -71.89 -4.59
CA ALA A 16 -14.21 -70.62 -4.31
C ALA A 16 -13.61 -69.51 -5.15
N VAL A 17 -14.43 -68.67 -5.80
CA VAL A 17 -14.06 -67.28 -6.13
C VAL A 17 -15.31 -66.40 -6.11
N SER A 18 -15.47 -65.64 -5.03
CA SER A 18 -16.35 -64.46 -4.97
C SER A 18 -15.83 -63.37 -5.91
N LYS A 19 -16.68 -62.77 -6.75
CA LYS A 19 -16.45 -61.38 -7.24
C LYS A 19 -17.76 -60.60 -7.33
N ALA A 20 -17.76 -59.52 -6.56
CA ALA A 20 -18.83 -58.59 -6.33
C ALA A 20 -19.12 -57.69 -7.56
N ILE A 21 -20.35 -57.20 -7.58
CA ILE A 21 -20.91 -56.19 -8.49
C ILE A 21 -20.14 -54.87 -8.28
N ALA A 22 -19.41 -54.42 -9.32
CA ALA A 22 -18.77 -53.11 -9.32
C ALA A 22 -19.80 -52.06 -9.78
N ALA A 23 -20.40 -51.35 -8.83
CA ALA A 23 -21.19 -50.14 -9.11
C ALA A 23 -20.24 -48.97 -9.38
N THR A 24 -20.16 -48.54 -10.64
CA THR A 24 -19.35 -47.39 -11.08
C THR A 24 -20.07 -46.09 -10.73
N PHE A 25 -20.00 -45.67 -9.47
CA PHE A 25 -20.29 -44.28 -9.11
C PHE A 25 -19.11 -43.41 -9.53
N ALA A 26 -19.16 -42.88 -10.75
CA ALA A 26 -18.29 -41.77 -11.15
C ALA A 26 -18.71 -40.53 -10.36
N ALA A 27 -18.09 -40.34 -9.20
CA ALA A 27 -18.22 -39.13 -8.42
C ALA A 27 -17.67 -37.95 -9.23
N LEU A 28 -18.56 -37.17 -9.83
CA LEU A 28 -18.22 -35.86 -10.37
C LEU A 28 -17.92 -34.95 -9.18
N ALA A 29 -16.68 -35.00 -8.69
CA ALA A 29 -16.19 -34.08 -7.68
C ALA A 29 -16.29 -32.66 -8.26
N LEU A 30 -17.28 -31.90 -7.80
CA LEU A 30 -17.34 -30.46 -8.00
C LEU A 30 -16.04 -29.87 -7.46
N LEU A 31 -15.09 -29.58 -8.35
CA LEU A 31 -13.89 -28.82 -8.04
C LEU A 31 -14.35 -27.43 -7.63
N ALA A 32 -14.54 -27.20 -6.33
CA ALA A 32 -14.69 -25.86 -5.79
C ALA A 32 -13.50 -25.02 -6.30
N PRO A 33 -13.73 -23.85 -6.91
CA PRO A 33 -12.63 -23.01 -7.34
C PRO A 33 -11.78 -22.71 -6.11
N ALA A 34 -10.48 -23.05 -6.19
CA ALA A 34 -9.52 -22.74 -5.15
C ALA A 34 -9.72 -21.27 -4.74
N ALA A 35 -9.88 -21.00 -3.44
CA ALA A 35 -10.08 -19.65 -2.92
C ALA A 35 -9.11 -18.71 -3.63
N GLN A 36 -9.65 -17.83 -4.49
CA GLN A 36 -8.82 -17.05 -5.41
C GLN A 36 -7.86 -16.24 -4.57
N ALA A 37 -6.56 -16.55 -4.62
CA ALA A 37 -5.56 -15.74 -3.97
C ALA A 37 -5.64 -14.31 -4.52
N LYS A 38 -5.30 -13.32 -3.69
CA LYS A 38 -5.27 -11.90 -4.06
C LYS A 38 -4.23 -11.64 -5.15
N THR A 39 -4.60 -11.91 -6.40
CA THR A 39 -3.68 -11.99 -7.54
C THR A 39 -3.70 -10.68 -8.32
N PRO A 40 -2.53 -10.08 -8.65
CA PRO A 40 -2.46 -8.86 -9.46
C PRO A 40 -3.28 -8.94 -10.75
N GLY A 41 -4.07 -7.89 -11.02
CA GLY A 41 -4.91 -7.78 -12.22
C GLY A 41 -6.17 -8.65 -12.23
N LYS A 42 -6.42 -9.47 -11.20
CA LYS A 42 -7.62 -10.29 -11.10
C LYS A 42 -8.62 -9.68 -10.11
N THR A 43 -9.88 -10.04 -10.29
CA THR A 43 -10.93 -9.76 -9.30
C THR A 43 -10.75 -10.71 -8.13
N TYR A 44 -10.77 -10.17 -6.92
CA TYR A 44 -10.75 -10.91 -5.66
C TYR A 44 -12.05 -10.61 -4.91
N CYS A 45 -12.76 -11.66 -4.49
CA CYS A 45 -14.04 -11.54 -3.80
C CYS A 45 -13.98 -12.15 -2.41
N PHE A 46 -14.60 -11.48 -1.45
CA PHE A 46 -14.79 -11.98 -0.09
C PHE A 46 -16.21 -11.66 0.37
N ASN A 47 -16.96 -12.67 0.82
CA ASN A 47 -18.36 -12.55 1.26
C ASN A 47 -19.25 -11.77 0.27
N GLY A 48 -19.12 -12.05 -1.03
CA GLY A 48 -19.91 -11.40 -2.09
C GLY A 48 -19.45 -10.00 -2.48
N ILE A 49 -18.42 -9.45 -1.82
CA ILE A 49 -17.84 -8.15 -2.15
C ILE A 49 -16.55 -8.36 -2.94
N CYS A 50 -16.51 -7.78 -4.13
CA CYS A 50 -15.45 -8.01 -5.10
C CYS A 50 -14.66 -6.73 -5.41
N HIS A 51 -13.35 -6.86 -5.54
CA HIS A 51 -12.47 -5.77 -5.95
C HIS A 51 -11.47 -6.27 -7.00
N ARG A 52 -11.20 -5.45 -8.01
CA ARG A 52 -10.06 -5.68 -8.90
C ARG A 52 -8.78 -5.31 -8.17
N VAL A 53 -7.85 -6.25 -8.11
CA VAL A 53 -6.50 -6.02 -7.61
C VAL A 53 -5.68 -5.34 -8.70
N ASN A 54 -4.92 -4.29 -8.35
CA ASN A 54 -4.04 -3.62 -9.29
C ASN A 54 -3.02 -4.60 -9.90
N THR A 55 -2.64 -4.38 -11.15
CA THR A 55 -1.53 -5.11 -11.79
C THR A 55 -0.19 -4.65 -11.22
N LEU A 56 0.87 -5.43 -11.43
CA LEU A 56 2.22 -5.01 -11.03
C LEU A 56 2.65 -3.73 -11.76
N GLN A 57 2.34 -3.60 -13.05
CA GLN A 57 2.62 -2.40 -13.84
C GLN A 57 1.87 -1.16 -13.35
N GLU A 58 0.61 -1.33 -12.93
CA GLU A 58 -0.16 -0.27 -12.29
C GLU A 58 0.49 0.14 -10.96
N MET A 59 0.95 -0.83 -10.16
CA MET A 59 1.66 -0.53 -8.91
C MET A 59 2.99 0.18 -9.15
N ASP A 60 3.78 -0.23 -10.15
CA ASP A 60 5.03 0.45 -10.52
C ASP A 60 4.79 1.92 -10.91
N SER A 61 3.65 2.20 -11.56
CA SER A 61 3.24 3.56 -11.94
C SER A 61 2.76 4.41 -10.75
N LEU A 62 2.45 3.79 -9.62
CA LEU A 62 2.06 4.47 -8.37
C LEU A 62 3.25 4.74 -7.45
N VAL A 63 4.42 4.11 -7.66
CA VAL A 63 5.60 4.34 -6.82
C VAL A 63 5.97 5.83 -6.83
N GLY A 64 6.12 6.41 -5.63
CA GLY A 64 6.40 7.83 -5.42
C GLY A 64 5.19 8.76 -5.50
N ARG A 65 3.98 8.26 -5.84
CA ARG A 65 2.77 9.09 -5.86
C ARG A 65 2.16 9.26 -4.47
N ASP A 66 1.70 10.47 -4.22
CA ASP A 66 1.01 10.85 -2.99
C ASP A 66 -0.50 10.68 -3.15
N LEU A 67 -1.08 9.99 -2.18
CA LEU A 67 -2.49 9.66 -2.12
C LEU A 67 -3.01 10.00 -0.73
N THR A 68 -4.33 9.96 -0.58
CA THR A 68 -4.97 10.10 0.71
C THR A 68 -6.08 9.08 0.87
N PHE A 69 -6.02 8.31 1.96
CA PHE A 69 -7.02 7.28 2.26
C PHE A 69 -7.73 7.54 3.57
N LYS A 70 -9.03 7.22 3.60
CA LYS A 70 -9.76 6.95 4.83
C LYS A 70 -9.37 5.54 5.27
N THR A 71 -8.56 5.48 6.33
CA THR A 71 -7.93 4.26 6.83
C THR A 71 -8.55 3.88 8.18
N SER A 72 -8.83 2.60 8.37
CA SER A 72 -9.18 2.06 9.69
C SER A 72 -8.11 1.08 10.16
N PHE A 73 -8.42 0.22 11.13
CA PHE A 73 -7.53 -0.84 11.55
C PHE A 73 -8.28 -2.12 11.90
N TYR A 74 -7.58 -3.25 11.82
CA TYR A 74 -8.06 -4.54 12.28
C TYR A 74 -7.46 -4.90 13.64
N ASP A 75 -8.26 -5.55 14.50
CA ASP A 75 -7.81 -6.09 15.79
C ASP A 75 -7.57 -7.62 15.69
N ASP A 76 -7.20 -8.24 16.80
CA ASP A 76 -7.08 -9.68 16.97
C ASP A 76 -8.36 -10.39 16.52
N CYS A 77 -8.21 -11.56 15.90
CA CYS A 77 -9.34 -12.34 15.39
C CYS A 77 -10.29 -12.81 16.49
N LYS A 78 -9.83 -12.89 17.75
CA LYS A 78 -10.67 -13.20 18.91
C LYS A 78 -11.66 -12.08 19.24
N ARG A 79 -11.42 -10.86 18.73
CA ARG A 79 -12.28 -9.68 18.92
C ARG A 79 -13.12 -9.37 17.69
N ASP A 80 -12.63 -9.76 16.51
CA ASP A 80 -13.31 -9.52 15.25
C ASP A 80 -13.25 -10.78 14.40
N ARG A 81 -14.43 -11.42 14.28
CA ARG A 81 -14.63 -12.69 13.56
C ARG A 81 -14.30 -12.64 12.08
N PHE A 82 -14.16 -11.45 11.49
CA PHE A 82 -13.81 -11.32 10.08
C PHE A 82 -12.30 -11.31 9.85
N ASN A 83 -11.49 -11.22 10.90
CA ASN A 83 -10.05 -11.31 10.80
C ASN A 83 -9.58 -12.77 10.84
N PRO A 84 -8.53 -13.13 10.08
CA PRO A 84 -8.03 -14.49 10.08
C PRO A 84 -7.36 -14.83 11.42
N CYS A 85 -7.69 -15.98 12.00
CA CYS A 85 -7.00 -16.51 13.20
C CYS A 85 -5.73 -17.32 12.88
N GLY A 86 -5.32 -17.38 11.62
CA GLY A 86 -4.17 -18.16 11.18
C GLY A 86 -3.32 -17.37 10.19
N LEU A 87 -3.52 -17.66 8.90
CA LEU A 87 -2.77 -17.01 7.82
C LEU A 87 -3.58 -15.91 7.15
N THR A 88 -2.89 -14.84 6.77
CA THR A 88 -3.40 -13.74 5.94
C THR A 88 -3.57 -14.17 4.48
N SER A 89 -4.16 -13.31 3.65
CA SER A 89 -4.27 -13.55 2.21
C SER A 89 -2.93 -13.67 1.47
N SER A 90 -1.80 -13.30 2.10
CA SER A 90 -0.45 -13.52 1.56
C SER A 90 0.16 -14.87 1.96
N GLY A 91 -0.40 -15.51 3.00
CA GLY A 91 0.13 -16.72 3.62
C GLY A 91 1.10 -16.47 4.78
N GLU A 92 1.32 -15.22 5.19
CA GLU A 92 1.97 -14.89 6.47
C GLU A 92 1.03 -15.13 7.66
N ALA A 93 1.60 -15.38 8.84
CA ALA A 93 0.84 -15.43 10.09
C ALA A 93 0.20 -14.06 10.39
N PHE A 94 -1.08 -14.05 10.76
CA PHE A 94 -1.79 -12.84 11.13
C PHE A 94 -1.27 -12.27 12.45
N ARG A 95 -0.85 -11.01 12.45
CA ARG A 95 -0.30 -10.31 13.62
C ARG A 95 -0.88 -8.91 13.74
N ALA A 96 -1.96 -8.78 14.49
CA ALA A 96 -2.64 -7.49 14.69
C ALA A 96 -1.86 -6.53 15.61
N ASN A 97 -0.95 -7.02 16.45
CA ASN A 97 -0.20 -6.18 17.40
C ASN A 97 1.09 -5.60 16.82
N ASP A 98 1.60 -6.16 15.72
CA ASP A 98 2.81 -5.69 15.05
C ASP A 98 2.54 -4.33 14.39
N ALA A 99 3.53 -3.44 14.36
CA ALA A 99 3.35 -2.04 13.97
C ALA A 99 3.73 -1.72 12.50
N ASP A 100 3.77 -2.73 11.65
CA ASP A 100 4.30 -2.68 10.28
C ASP A 100 3.41 -3.36 9.23
N ASN A 101 2.17 -3.72 9.58
CA ASN A 101 1.29 -4.51 8.71
C ASN A 101 0.05 -3.73 8.24
N ALA A 102 -0.40 -4.04 7.03
CA ALA A 102 -1.62 -3.50 6.45
C ALA A 102 -2.38 -4.52 5.58
N ALA A 103 -3.66 -4.22 5.39
CA ALA A 103 -4.57 -4.88 4.49
C ALA A 103 -5.07 -3.88 3.43
N SER A 104 -5.15 -4.32 2.18
CA SER A 104 -5.82 -3.55 1.12
C SER A 104 -6.63 -4.47 0.22
N PRO A 105 -7.84 -4.10 -0.24
CA PRO A 105 -8.54 -4.88 -1.26
C PRO A 105 -7.88 -4.71 -2.64
N ILE A 106 -7.36 -3.52 -2.94
CA ILE A 106 -6.89 -3.16 -4.28
C ILE A 106 -5.38 -3.34 -4.48
N TYR A 107 -4.54 -3.19 -3.46
CA TYR A 107 -3.09 -3.30 -3.63
C TYR A 107 -2.59 -4.73 -3.45
N PRO A 108 -1.80 -5.30 -4.37
CA PRO A 108 -1.25 -6.65 -4.21
C PRO A 108 -0.48 -6.82 -2.90
N ASN A 109 -0.47 -8.05 -2.40
CA ASN A 109 0.37 -8.40 -1.25
C ASN A 109 1.86 -8.15 -1.57
N GLY A 110 2.61 -7.72 -0.56
CA GLY A 110 4.00 -7.31 -0.66
C GLY A 110 4.20 -5.81 -0.93
N THR A 111 3.16 -5.07 -1.33
CA THR A 111 3.24 -3.61 -1.53
C THR A 111 3.73 -2.92 -0.25
N VAL A 112 4.71 -2.02 -0.35
CA VAL A 112 5.22 -1.23 0.78
C VAL A 112 4.71 0.20 0.68
N LEU A 113 4.12 0.69 1.77
CA LEU A 113 3.51 2.01 1.88
C LEU A 113 4.20 2.81 2.98
N LEU A 114 4.41 4.10 2.72
CA LEU A 114 4.65 5.10 3.75
C LEU A 114 3.33 5.77 4.09
N LEU A 115 2.99 5.77 5.38
CA LEU A 115 1.80 6.41 5.91
C LEU A 115 2.21 7.56 6.81
N ARG A 116 1.52 8.69 6.70
CA ARG A 116 1.61 9.80 7.67
C ARG A 116 0.22 10.21 8.11
N ASN A 117 0.06 10.42 9.41
CA ASN A 117 -1.14 11.03 9.95
C ASN A 117 -0.94 12.55 10.03
N PRO A 118 -1.60 13.35 9.16
CA PRO A 118 -1.39 14.80 9.13
C PRO A 118 -1.81 15.50 10.43
N LYS A 119 -2.64 14.88 11.27
CA LYS A 119 -3.12 15.48 12.52
C LYS A 119 -2.07 15.56 13.63
N ASN A 120 -1.07 14.68 13.61
CA ASN A 120 -0.04 14.59 14.66
C ASN A 120 1.38 14.41 14.10
N GLY A 121 1.53 14.30 12.79
CA GLY A 121 2.80 14.09 12.11
C GLY A 121 3.35 12.67 12.20
N GLU A 122 2.73 11.76 12.98
CA GLU A 122 3.22 10.39 13.13
C GLU A 122 3.25 9.66 11.79
N ALA A 123 4.36 8.98 11.51
CA ALA A 123 4.55 8.24 10.27
C ALA A 123 5.05 6.81 10.50
N ALA A 124 4.67 5.91 9.60
CA ALA A 124 5.08 4.52 9.61
C ALA A 124 5.22 3.97 8.19
N VAL A 125 6.21 3.11 7.98
CA VAL A 125 6.33 2.26 6.80
C VAL A 125 5.69 0.92 7.08
N VAL A 126 4.75 0.50 6.24
CA VAL A 126 4.01 -0.76 6.40
C VAL A 126 4.03 -1.58 5.14
N ARG A 127 3.83 -2.88 5.30
CA ARG A 127 3.64 -3.81 4.18
C ARG A 127 2.19 -4.29 4.11
N VAL A 128 1.63 -4.28 2.91
CA VAL A 128 0.34 -4.92 2.62
C VAL A 128 0.58 -6.43 2.58
N ASN A 129 0.09 -7.16 3.57
CA ASN A 129 0.18 -8.63 3.62
C ASN A 129 -1.19 -9.31 3.75
N ASN A 130 -2.26 -8.54 3.86
CA ASN A 130 -3.61 -9.06 3.97
C ASN A 130 -4.58 -8.39 2.99
N ALA A 131 -5.73 -9.04 2.76
CA ALA A 131 -6.80 -8.50 1.94
C ALA A 131 -7.90 -7.89 2.82
N GLY A 132 -8.72 -7.02 2.24
CA GLY A 132 -9.68 -6.18 2.95
C GLY A 132 -9.13 -4.78 3.21
N PRO A 133 -9.92 -3.83 3.74
CA PRO A 133 -11.32 -3.98 4.14
C PRO A 133 -12.25 -4.24 2.95
N TYR A 134 -13.38 -4.87 3.23
CA TYR A 134 -14.42 -5.15 2.23
C TYR A 134 -15.68 -4.29 2.42
N TRP A 135 -15.74 -3.42 3.43
CA TRP A 135 -16.93 -2.61 3.68
C TRP A 135 -16.73 -1.13 3.34
N GLY A 136 -17.69 -0.60 2.59
CA GLY A 136 -17.69 0.78 2.14
C GLY A 136 -16.62 1.05 1.09
N ASN A 137 -16.13 2.29 1.07
CA ASN A 137 -15.14 2.76 0.09
C ASN A 137 -13.70 2.81 0.65
N ARG A 138 -13.42 2.09 1.74
CA ARG A 138 -12.10 2.06 2.37
C ARG A 138 -11.13 1.23 1.52
N LYS A 139 -9.91 1.74 1.37
CA LYS A 139 -8.86 1.13 0.54
C LYS A 139 -7.70 0.55 1.36
N LEU A 140 -7.70 0.81 2.66
CA LEU A 140 -6.62 0.46 3.56
C LEU A 140 -7.15 0.25 4.98
N ASP A 141 -6.78 -0.87 5.59
CA ASP A 141 -6.80 -1.06 7.04
C ASP A 141 -5.39 -1.39 7.50
N VAL A 142 -4.91 -0.78 8.57
CA VAL A 142 -3.61 -1.14 9.15
C VAL A 142 -3.81 -2.10 10.33
N SER A 143 -2.75 -2.72 10.82
CA SER A 143 -2.85 -3.47 12.08
C SER A 143 -3.18 -2.53 13.25
N LYS A 144 -3.77 -3.07 14.32
CA LYS A 144 -3.96 -2.34 15.58
C LYS A 144 -2.65 -1.74 16.09
N GLY A 145 -1.53 -2.46 15.95
CA GLY A 145 -0.20 -1.96 16.32
C GLY A 145 0.17 -0.69 15.55
N THR A 146 0.01 -0.69 14.23
CA THR A 146 0.28 0.49 13.40
C THR A 146 -0.67 1.63 13.73
N ALA A 147 -1.97 1.36 13.94
CA ALA A 147 -2.94 2.40 14.27
C ALA A 147 -2.66 3.09 15.61
N ASP A 148 -2.10 2.34 16.56
CA ASP A 148 -1.65 2.87 17.84
C ASP A 148 -0.49 3.84 17.64
N LYS A 149 0.51 3.44 16.85
CA LYS A 149 1.71 4.25 16.56
C LYS A 149 1.42 5.47 15.70
N LEU A 150 0.48 5.37 14.75
CA LEU A 150 -0.03 6.53 14.00
C LEU A 150 -1.00 7.40 14.82
N GLY A 151 -1.31 7.02 16.07
CA GLY A 151 -2.08 7.82 17.01
C GLY A 151 -3.54 8.00 16.63
N PHE A 152 -4.17 6.97 16.02
CA PHE A 152 -5.60 7.01 15.69
C PHE A 152 -6.42 5.81 16.17
N LYS A 153 -5.81 4.81 16.82
CA LYS A 153 -6.51 3.63 17.35
C LYS A 153 -7.76 3.98 18.17
N LYS A 154 -7.70 4.95 19.09
CA LYS A 154 -8.86 5.37 19.90
C LYS A 154 -10.01 5.97 19.06
N ARG A 155 -9.71 6.53 17.89
CA ARG A 155 -10.71 7.14 16.99
C ARG A 155 -11.35 6.13 16.01
N GLY A 156 -10.79 4.91 15.90
CA GLY A 156 -11.24 3.92 14.91
C GLY A 156 -10.70 4.19 13.49
N VAL A 157 -10.87 5.42 13.00
CA VAL A 157 -10.53 5.81 11.63
C VAL A 157 -9.70 7.09 11.57
N ALA A 158 -8.90 7.23 10.52
CA ALA A 158 -8.16 8.45 10.20
C ALA A 158 -8.07 8.68 8.69
N LYS A 159 -7.97 9.95 8.29
CA LYS A 159 -7.53 10.33 6.94
C LYS A 159 -6.00 10.38 6.97
N LEU A 160 -5.34 9.47 6.27
CA LEU A 160 -3.88 9.36 6.22
C LEU A 160 -3.37 9.75 4.85
N GLU A 161 -2.23 10.44 4.84
CA GLU A 161 -1.40 10.61 3.65
C GLU A 161 -0.65 9.30 3.38
N VAL A 162 -0.61 8.88 2.12
CA VAL A 162 -0.09 7.58 1.71
C VAL A 162 0.82 7.76 0.51
N ARG A 163 2.04 7.22 0.57
CA ARG A 163 2.94 7.10 -0.59
C ARG A 163 3.27 5.64 -0.81
N VAL A 164 3.18 5.19 -2.07
CA VAL A 164 3.68 3.86 -2.43
C VAL A 164 5.20 3.94 -2.53
N ILE A 165 5.91 3.23 -1.65
CA ILE A 165 7.37 3.21 -1.60
C ILE A 165 7.94 2.12 -2.49
N ALA A 166 7.27 0.97 -2.54
CA ALA A 166 7.66 -0.13 -3.44
C ALA A 166 6.44 -0.92 -3.91
N ALA A 167 6.38 -1.16 -5.21
CA ALA A 167 5.55 -2.22 -5.78
C ALA A 167 6.15 -3.59 -5.41
N PRO A 168 5.31 -4.62 -5.22
CA PRO A 168 5.82 -5.96 -4.97
C PRO A 168 6.38 -6.58 -6.24
N THR A 169 7.41 -7.42 -6.08
CA THR A 169 7.83 -8.34 -7.14
C THR A 169 6.72 -9.35 -7.44
N LYS A 170 6.80 -10.01 -8.61
CA LYS A 170 5.89 -11.11 -8.96
C LYS A 170 5.87 -12.23 -7.91
N GLN A 171 7.03 -12.51 -7.29
CA GLN A 171 7.13 -13.55 -6.27
C GLN A 171 6.52 -13.11 -4.94
N GLU A 172 6.72 -11.84 -4.53
CA GLU A 172 6.05 -11.28 -3.36
C GLU A 172 4.53 -11.26 -3.53
N ALA A 173 4.02 -10.91 -4.71
CA ALA A 173 2.58 -10.83 -4.93
C ALA A 173 1.86 -12.19 -4.98
N LYS A 174 2.56 -13.28 -5.32
CA LYS A 174 1.99 -14.64 -5.34
C LYS A 174 1.74 -15.12 -3.91
N TYR A 175 0.65 -15.82 -3.63
CA TYR A 175 0.45 -16.47 -2.32
C TYR A 175 1.52 -17.52 -2.03
N LYS A 176 2.05 -17.55 -0.80
CA LYS A 176 2.93 -18.62 -0.30
C LYS A 176 2.57 -18.95 1.14
N LYS A 177 2.11 -20.19 1.41
CA LYS A 177 1.81 -20.66 2.77
C LYS A 177 3.04 -20.52 3.67
N ASN A 178 2.83 -20.07 4.91
CA ASN A 178 3.88 -19.82 5.90
C ASN A 178 4.97 -18.87 5.40
N ARG A 179 4.59 -17.88 4.57
CA ARG A 179 5.50 -16.82 4.16
C ARG A 179 6.01 -16.06 5.37
N ARG A 180 7.21 -15.51 5.23
CA ARG A 180 7.73 -14.36 5.98
C ARG A 180 8.30 -13.37 4.97
N TYR A 181 7.77 -12.16 4.94
CA TYR A 181 8.38 -11.06 4.19
C TYR A 181 9.60 -10.54 4.95
N GLU A 182 10.45 -9.82 4.22
CA GLU A 182 11.41 -8.93 4.83
C GLU A 182 10.67 -7.85 5.63
N ALA A 183 11.16 -7.66 6.86
CA ALA A 183 10.66 -6.63 7.75
C ALA A 183 10.77 -5.25 7.10
N VAL A 184 9.77 -4.41 7.34
CA VAL A 184 9.82 -2.99 7.01
C VAL A 184 9.97 -2.18 8.30
N PRO A 185 10.45 -0.93 8.25
CA PRO A 185 10.78 -0.18 9.47
C PRO A 185 9.67 0.00 10.51
N GLY A 186 8.39 -0.08 10.12
CA GLY A 186 7.29 0.24 11.02
C GLY A 186 7.27 1.74 11.35
N PRO A 187 7.06 2.15 12.61
CA PRO A 187 7.06 3.55 13.02
C PRO A 187 8.42 4.23 12.76
N ILE A 188 8.40 5.41 12.13
CA ILE A 188 9.62 6.14 11.76
C ILE A 188 9.73 7.53 12.40
N GLY A 189 8.77 7.90 13.25
CA GLY A 189 8.76 9.18 13.99
C GLY A 189 7.73 10.17 13.45
N ARG A 190 7.91 11.45 13.77
CA ARG A 190 7.00 12.54 13.38
C ARG A 190 7.62 13.43 12.31
N PHE A 191 6.80 13.80 11.32
CA PHE A 191 7.22 14.62 10.20
C PHE A 191 6.16 15.65 9.83
N ALA A 192 6.62 16.82 9.39
CA ALA A 192 5.74 17.89 8.95
C ALA A 192 5.04 17.54 7.62
N SER A 193 5.71 16.78 6.75
CA SER A 193 5.21 16.38 5.44
C SER A 193 5.58 14.95 5.06
N LEU A 194 4.89 14.39 4.07
CA LEU A 194 5.18 13.08 3.50
C LEU A 194 6.56 13.03 2.82
N GLU A 195 7.04 14.16 2.29
CA GLU A 195 8.35 14.28 1.67
C GLU A 195 9.48 14.07 2.68
N GLN A 196 9.43 14.77 3.82
CA GLN A 196 10.39 14.58 4.91
C GLN A 196 10.38 13.13 5.44
N ALA A 197 9.18 12.56 5.60
CA ALA A 197 9.01 11.18 6.01
C ALA A 197 9.58 10.19 4.97
N THR A 198 9.52 10.51 3.69
CA THR A 198 10.06 9.67 2.60
C THR A 198 11.57 9.57 2.68
N GLY A 199 12.29 10.69 2.86
CA GLY A 199 13.74 10.65 3.05
C GLY A 199 14.16 9.72 4.19
N ARG A 200 13.48 9.81 5.35
CA ARG A 200 13.74 8.90 6.49
C ARG A 200 13.39 7.45 6.16
N ALA A 201 12.25 7.20 5.51
CA ALA A 201 11.82 5.86 5.14
C ALA A 201 12.84 5.17 4.21
N MET A 202 13.34 5.89 3.19
CA MET A 202 14.30 5.34 2.24
C MET A 202 15.63 4.97 2.92
N ILE A 203 16.14 5.84 3.80
CA ILE A 203 17.32 5.56 4.63
C ILE A 203 17.09 4.34 5.51
N ALA A 204 15.96 4.28 6.22
CA ALA A 204 15.64 3.16 7.12
C ALA A 204 15.46 1.83 6.39
N MET A 205 15.07 1.86 5.12
CA MET A 205 14.96 0.68 4.25
C MET A 205 16.28 0.31 3.55
N GLY A 206 17.34 1.11 3.70
CA GLY A 206 18.59 0.94 2.96
C GLY A 206 18.41 1.07 1.43
N LYS A 207 17.42 1.85 0.98
CA LYS A 207 17.09 2.03 -0.44
C LYS A 207 17.43 3.43 -0.91
N ALA A 208 17.96 3.56 -2.13
CA ALA A 208 18.06 4.85 -2.81
C ALA A 208 16.66 5.41 -3.10
N ALA A 209 16.46 6.72 -2.94
CA ALA A 209 15.18 7.39 -3.21
C ALA A 209 14.67 7.05 -4.62
N PRO A 210 13.35 6.79 -4.81
CA PRO A 210 12.85 6.45 -6.13
C PRO A 210 13.13 7.59 -7.12
N SER A 211 13.74 7.25 -8.25
CA SER A 211 14.16 8.19 -9.31
C SER A 211 13.00 8.97 -9.94
N LYS A 212 11.75 8.54 -9.67
CA LYS A 212 10.50 9.13 -10.18
C LYS A 212 9.82 10.09 -9.20
N ILE A 213 10.48 10.52 -8.13
CA ILE A 213 10.01 11.67 -7.36
C ILE A 213 10.19 12.90 -8.26
N GLN A 214 9.19 13.19 -9.09
CA GLN A 214 9.12 14.48 -9.78
C GLN A 214 8.83 15.52 -8.69
N ILE A 215 9.90 16.14 -8.21
CA ILE A 215 9.85 17.30 -7.33
C ILE A 215 9.29 18.45 -8.16
N ALA A 216 7.98 18.68 -8.04
CA ALA A 216 7.43 20.00 -8.26
C ALA A 216 7.59 20.77 -6.94
N SER A 217 8.75 21.41 -6.75
CA SER A 217 8.90 22.50 -5.79
C SER A 217 10.07 23.36 -6.22
N ALA A 218 9.71 24.58 -6.60
CA ALA A 218 10.60 25.71 -6.72
C ALA A 218 11.30 26.00 -5.37
N ASP A 219 12.32 26.85 -5.50
CA ASP A 219 13.03 27.58 -4.44
C ASP A 219 13.90 26.75 -3.51
N GLN A 220 15.20 26.67 -3.84
CA GLN A 220 16.26 27.12 -2.93
C GLN A 220 17.40 27.70 -3.77
N VAL A 221 17.45 29.03 -3.79
CA VAL A 221 18.65 29.80 -4.07
C VAL A 221 19.44 29.83 -2.77
N SER A 222 20.71 29.43 -2.79
CA SER A 222 21.68 29.87 -1.80
C SER A 222 22.94 30.31 -2.54
N GLU A 223 23.20 31.62 -2.48
CA GLU A 223 24.44 32.29 -2.85
C GLU A 223 25.65 31.63 -2.16
N VAL A 224 26.66 31.19 -2.93
CA VAL A 224 27.91 31.88 -3.31
C VAL A 224 29.10 31.37 -2.49
N SER A 225 30.03 30.74 -3.19
CA SER A 225 31.45 31.05 -3.11
C SER A 225 32.04 30.85 -4.50
N GLY A 226 32.89 31.79 -4.92
CA GLY A 226 33.37 31.94 -6.30
C GLY A 226 34.05 30.71 -6.89
N GLU A 227 33.99 30.60 -8.23
CA GLU A 227 35.18 30.71 -9.08
C GLU A 227 34.76 30.77 -10.57
N ALA A 228 35.49 31.57 -11.36
CA ALA A 228 35.52 31.78 -12.82
C ALA A 228 34.39 31.19 -13.73
N ILE A 229 33.67 32.10 -14.41
CA ILE A 229 32.77 31.78 -15.53
C ILE A 229 33.55 31.53 -16.83
N ASP A 230 33.55 30.28 -17.29
CA ASP A 230 33.91 29.90 -18.66
C ASP A 230 32.82 30.36 -19.64
N ALA A 231 33.22 31.11 -20.67
CA ALA A 231 32.34 31.83 -21.59
C ALA A 231 31.60 30.93 -22.61
N ASN A 232 31.64 29.60 -22.46
CA ASN A 232 30.97 28.65 -23.36
C ASN A 232 30.06 27.64 -22.63
N SER A 233 29.35 28.08 -21.58
CA SER A 233 28.39 27.24 -20.86
C SER A 233 27.10 26.99 -21.68
N PRO A 234 26.53 25.76 -21.64
CA PRO A 234 25.20 25.44 -22.20
C PRO A 234 24.08 26.39 -21.72
N ALA A 235 24.27 27.01 -20.54
CA ALA A 235 23.34 27.98 -19.99
C ALA A 235 23.27 29.29 -20.80
N GLU A 236 24.38 29.73 -21.40
CA GLU A 236 24.38 30.93 -22.26
C GLU A 236 23.76 30.63 -23.65
N ALA A 237 23.93 29.41 -24.17
CA ALA A 237 23.24 28.98 -25.38
C ALA A 237 21.71 28.91 -25.19
N LEU A 238 21.25 28.44 -24.03
CA LEU A 238 19.83 28.42 -23.66
C LEU A 238 19.27 29.84 -23.48
N LYS A 239 20.03 30.76 -22.87
CA LYS A 239 19.62 32.16 -22.76
C LYS A 239 19.60 32.87 -24.12
N ALA A 240 20.55 32.58 -25.00
CA ALA A 240 20.56 33.10 -26.37
C ALA A 240 19.36 32.62 -27.17
N GLU A 241 19.01 31.33 -27.09
CA GLU A 241 17.83 30.80 -27.78
C GLU A 241 16.54 31.34 -27.17
N ALA A 242 16.45 31.48 -25.84
CA ALA A 242 15.29 32.10 -25.20
C ALA A 242 15.10 33.56 -25.64
N ARG A 243 16.17 34.34 -25.79
CA ARG A 243 16.11 35.71 -26.32
C ARG A 243 15.63 35.73 -27.78
N ARG A 244 16.09 34.77 -28.60
CA ARG A 244 15.69 34.63 -30.01
C ARG A 244 14.22 34.26 -30.15
N VAL A 245 13.73 33.33 -29.34
CA VAL A 245 12.34 32.83 -29.38
C VAL A 245 11.36 33.86 -28.82
N TYR A 246 11.73 34.59 -27.77
CA TYR A 246 10.81 35.45 -27.03
C TYR A 246 11.07 36.95 -27.19
N GLY A 247 12.04 37.37 -28.01
CA GLY A 247 12.29 38.77 -28.36
C GLY A 247 12.73 39.67 -27.19
N ILE A 248 13.38 39.10 -26.17
CA ILE A 248 13.72 39.83 -24.94
C ILE A 248 15.04 40.60 -25.12
N GLY A 249 14.94 41.93 -25.20
CA GLY A 249 16.08 42.86 -25.28
C GLY A 249 16.91 42.94 -23.99
N ASN A 250 18.17 43.38 -24.11
CA ASN A 250 19.20 43.24 -23.07
C ASN A 250 19.16 44.28 -21.93
N THR A 251 18.04 44.99 -21.73
CA THR A 251 17.96 46.16 -20.83
C THR A 251 16.89 46.01 -19.75
N ALA A 252 16.88 44.89 -19.02
CA ALA A 252 16.14 44.79 -17.77
C ALA A 252 17.06 45.15 -16.59
N LYS A 253 17.01 46.42 -16.16
CA LYS A 253 17.73 46.89 -14.97
C LYS A 253 16.95 46.46 -13.72
N ARG A 254 17.60 45.74 -12.81
CA ARG A 254 17.01 45.26 -11.55
C ARG A 254 16.77 46.46 -10.62
N VAL A 255 15.54 46.71 -10.20
CA VAL A 255 15.21 47.70 -9.15
C VAL A 255 15.05 46.96 -7.83
N SER A 256 15.85 47.32 -6.83
CA SER A 256 15.79 46.75 -5.48
C SER A 256 14.60 47.31 -4.69
N PRO A 257 13.91 46.52 -3.84
CA PRO A 257 12.82 47.05 -3.01
C PRO A 257 13.38 47.92 -1.89
N ALA A 258 12.80 49.11 -1.70
CA ALA A 258 13.12 50.02 -0.62
C ALA A 258 12.61 49.48 0.74
N THR A 259 13.49 49.53 1.73
CA THR A 259 13.21 49.33 3.17
C THR A 259 12.19 50.36 3.65
N MET A 260 11.07 49.91 4.24
CA MET A 260 10.25 50.75 5.12
C MET A 260 10.44 50.31 6.56
N THR A 261 11.16 51.13 7.32
CA THR A 261 11.11 51.20 8.78
C THR A 261 9.95 52.12 9.19
N ALA A 262 9.15 51.73 10.18
CA ALA A 262 8.18 52.63 10.80
C ALA A 262 8.34 52.57 12.33
N GLU A 263 8.80 53.67 12.90
CA GLU A 263 8.78 53.99 14.33
C GLU A 263 7.47 54.72 14.70
N ILE A 264 6.70 54.10 15.61
CA ILE A 264 5.99 54.58 16.82
C ILE A 264 5.24 55.94 16.84
N ALA A 265 3.96 55.91 17.28
CA ALA A 265 3.40 56.82 18.30
C ALA A 265 2.11 56.23 18.97
N PRO A 266 1.81 56.52 20.26
CA PRO A 266 0.78 55.83 21.05
C PRO A 266 -0.60 56.50 20.97
N ILE A 267 -1.69 55.73 21.13
CA ILE A 267 -3.06 56.27 21.18
C ILE A 267 -3.77 55.88 22.49
N HIS A 268 -4.44 56.90 23.03
CA HIS A 268 -5.13 57.07 24.29
C HIS A 268 -6.19 56.00 24.67
N ARG A 269 -6.25 55.68 25.96
CA ARG A 269 -7.37 55.00 26.64
C ARG A 269 -8.69 55.79 26.49
N SER A 270 -9.78 55.10 26.16
CA SER A 270 -11.11 55.42 26.69
C SER A 270 -11.76 54.14 27.23
N ARG A 271 -12.45 54.32 28.36
CA ARG A 271 -12.98 53.30 29.27
C ARG A 271 -14.48 53.23 29.02
N GLN A 272 -15.02 52.06 28.66
CA GLN A 272 -16.46 51.81 28.81
C GLN A 272 -16.68 50.49 29.55
N GLN A 273 -17.48 50.60 30.60
CA GLN A 273 -17.85 49.57 31.56
C GLN A 273 -18.91 48.66 30.94
N TYR A 274 -18.81 47.36 31.17
CA TYR A 274 -19.92 46.42 31.02
C TYR A 274 -20.50 46.13 32.40
N THR A 275 -21.78 46.49 32.59
CA THR A 275 -22.61 46.09 33.71
C THR A 275 -23.04 44.63 33.56
N LEU A 276 -23.04 43.92 34.68
CA LEU A 276 -23.57 42.57 34.85
C LEU A 276 -25.07 42.65 35.15
N GLU A 277 -25.88 41.87 34.43
CA GLU A 277 -27.07 41.16 34.92
C GLU A 277 -27.14 39.78 34.25
#